data_AF-A0A0K2GZW6-F1
#
_entry.id   AF-A0A0K2GZW6-F1
#
_cell.length_a   1.000
_cell.length_b   1.000
_cell.length_c   1.000
_cell.angle_alpha   90.00
_cell.angle_beta   90.00
_cell.angle_gamma   90.00
#
_symmetry.space_group_name_H-M   'P 1'
#
loop_
_entity.id
_entity.type
_entity.pdbx_description
1 polymer ?
#
loop_
_entity_poly.entity_id
_entity_poly.type
_entity_poly.pdbx_seq_one_letter_code
_entity_poly.pdbx_strand_id
1 'polypeptide(L)'
;MVTLPLWVIVLAVALFLALLLAVVASATATRLNRMHIRTDLARASLEAALGRRAAVARATFPELSPAVAKAEAAPVSARELNRRADAENELTREIVRLSERRPPERAFAIELADVHTRVELARRFYNDAVTDTKALRALPLVRVLRLAGTAPEPEYFEMSDVLATRSATESKG
;
A
#
# COMPACT_ATOMS: atom_id res chain seq x y z
N MET A 1 63.93 -5.74 -9.70
CA MET A 1 62.52 -5.73 -10.15
C MET A 1 61.72 -6.55 -9.15
N VAL A 2 60.82 -5.93 -8.39
CA VAL A 2 60.03 -6.65 -7.38
C VAL A 2 58.93 -7.42 -8.10
N THR A 3 59.05 -8.74 -8.22
CA THR A 3 58.00 -9.60 -8.77
C THR A 3 56.98 -9.85 -7.66
N LEU A 4 55.83 -9.18 -7.73
CA LEU A 4 54.72 -9.50 -6.82
C LEU A 4 54.27 -10.94 -7.09
N PRO A 5 54.26 -11.82 -6.08
CA PRO A 5 53.82 -13.19 -6.30
C PRO A 5 52.31 -13.20 -6.58
N LEU A 6 51.89 -14.06 -7.50
CA LEU A 6 50.51 -14.13 -8.01
C LEU A 6 49.46 -14.19 -6.90
N TRP A 7 49.76 -14.86 -5.78
CA TRP A 7 48.85 -14.99 -4.64
C TRP A 7 48.56 -13.64 -3.95
N VAL A 8 49.51 -12.70 -3.92
CA VAL A 8 49.29 -11.34 -3.37
C VAL A 8 48.32 -10.57 -4.26
N ILE A 9 48.46 -10.70 -5.58
CA ILE A 9 47.55 -10.08 -6.55
C ILE A 9 46.14 -10.67 -6.39
N VAL A 10 46.02 -11.99 -6.31
CA VAL A 10 44.74 -12.68 -6.08
C VAL A 10 44.09 -12.22 -4.77
N LEU A 11 44.86 -12.15 -3.68
CA LEU A 11 44.35 -11.70 -2.38
C LEU A 11 43.89 -10.24 -2.42
N ALA A 12 44.65 -9.35 -3.07
CA ALA A 12 44.29 -7.94 -3.22
C ALA A 12 43.00 -7.78 -4.04
N VAL A 13 42.87 -8.52 -5.14
CA VAL A 13 41.66 -8.52 -5.98
C VAL A 13 40.46 -9.06 -5.19
N ALA A 14 40.63 -10.17 -4.46
CA ALA A 14 39.57 -10.74 -3.62
C ALA A 14 39.12 -9.75 -2.52
N LEU A 15 40.07 -9.07 -1.86
CA LEU A 15 39.77 -8.06 -0.85
C LEU A 15 39.02 -6.86 -1.45
N PHE A 16 39.46 -6.39 -2.62
CA PHE A 16 38.79 -5.31 -3.33
C PHE A 16 37.35 -5.68 -3.73
N LEU A 17 37.14 -6.88 -4.25
CA LEU A 17 35.81 -7.43 -4.55
C LEU A 17 34.93 -7.52 -3.29
N ALA A 18 35.50 -7.98 -2.17
CA ALA A 18 34.79 -8.06 -0.89
C ALA A 18 34.36 -6.67 -0.39
N LEU A 19 35.24 -5.66 -0.51
CA LEU A 19 34.92 -4.28 -0.13
C LEU A 19 33.81 -3.71 -1.02
N LEU A 20 33.87 -3.92 -2.34
CA LEU A 20 32.81 -3.52 -3.27
C LEU A 20 31.47 -4.17 -2.91
N LEU A 21 31.47 -5.48 -2.63
CA LEU A 21 30.27 -6.19 -2.18
C LEU A 21 29.69 -5.60 -0.89
N ALA A 22 30.54 -5.24 0.08
CA ALA A 22 30.12 -4.63 1.33
C ALA A 22 29.46 -3.25 1.12
N VAL A 23 30.04 -2.40 0.24
CA VAL A 23 29.48 -1.09 -0.09
C VAL A 23 28.11 -1.23 -0.78
N VAL A 24 28.00 -2.12 -1.77
CA VAL A 24 26.74 -2.34 -2.49
C VAL A 24 25.67 -2.95 -1.57
N ALA A 25 26.05 -3.87 -0.68
CA ALA A 25 25.15 -4.43 0.32
C ALA A 25 24.63 -3.34 1.28
N SER A 26 25.50 -2.45 1.77
CA SER A 26 25.13 -1.33 2.65
C SER A 26 24.17 -0.34 1.97
N ALA A 27 24.44 0.02 0.71
CA ALA A 27 23.56 0.87 -0.08
C ALA A 27 22.18 0.21 -0.31
N THR A 28 22.17 -1.09 -0.58
CA THR A 28 20.94 -1.88 -0.79
C THR A 28 20.11 -1.97 0.50
N ALA A 29 20.76 -2.19 1.65
CA ALA A 29 20.09 -2.22 2.96
C ALA A 29 19.44 -0.87 3.30
N THR A 30 20.15 0.23 3.05
CA THR A 30 19.62 1.59 3.26
C THR A 30 18.42 1.87 2.35
N ARG A 31 18.51 1.45 1.07
CA ARG A 31 17.40 1.57 0.11
C ARG A 31 16.18 0.76 0.55
N LEU A 32 16.40 -0.46 1.05
CA LEU A 32 15.34 -1.33 1.54
C LEU A 32 14.63 -0.74 2.76
N ASN A 33 15.39 -0.19 3.73
CA ASN A 33 14.83 0.49 4.89
C ASN A 33 13.92 1.66 4.49
N ARG A 34 14.37 2.49 3.53
CA ARG A 34 13.56 3.60 3.02
C ARG A 34 12.26 3.13 2.36
N MET A 35 12.28 2.00 1.64
CA MET A 35 11.08 1.42 1.04
C MET A 35 10.13 0.87 2.11
N HIS A 36 10.62 0.16 3.13
CA HIS A 36 9.77 -0.32 4.22
C HIS A 36 9.06 0.84 4.93
N ILE A 37 9.80 1.90 5.29
CA ILE A 37 9.21 3.11 5.90
C ILE A 37 8.13 3.70 4.99
N ARG A 38 8.40 3.83 3.68
CA ARG A 38 7.43 4.39 2.73
C ARG A 38 6.16 3.55 2.63
N THR A 39 6.30 2.22 2.57
CA THR A 39 5.17 1.29 2.51
C THR A 39 4.36 1.31 3.81
N ASP A 40 5.02 1.38 4.97
CA ASP A 40 4.34 1.50 6.27
C ASP A 40 3.58 2.82 6.39
N LEU A 41 4.17 3.94 5.95
CA LEU A 41 3.51 5.23 5.93
C LEU A 41 2.30 5.24 4.96
N ALA A 42 2.44 4.62 3.78
CA ALA A 42 1.34 4.51 2.81
C ALA A 42 0.21 3.60 3.34
N ARG A 43 0.56 2.54 4.08
CA ARG A 43 -0.42 1.68 4.75
C ARG A 43 -1.19 2.42 5.84
N ALA A 44 -0.48 3.18 6.69
CA ALA A 44 -1.09 4.00 7.73
C ALA A 44 -1.99 5.10 7.16
N SER A 45 -1.59 5.72 6.03
CA SER A 45 -2.42 6.73 5.37
C SER A 45 -3.69 6.13 4.76
N LEU A 46 -3.61 4.92 4.19
CA LEU A 46 -4.77 4.15 3.72
C LEU A 46 -5.71 3.82 4.88
N GLU A 47 -5.20 3.28 5.99
CA GLU A 47 -6.00 2.97 7.17
C GLU A 47 -6.72 4.21 7.73
N ALA A 48 -6.02 5.35 7.82
CA ALA A 48 -6.62 6.60 8.26
C ALA A 48 -7.70 7.10 7.28
N ALA A 49 -7.51 6.94 5.96
CA ALA A 49 -8.50 7.32 4.97
C ALA A 49 -9.76 6.45 5.07
N LEU A 50 -9.60 5.14 5.23
CA LEU A 50 -10.70 4.19 5.43
C LEU A 50 -11.46 4.49 6.73
N GLY A 51 -10.75 4.75 7.83
CA GLY A 51 -11.36 5.13 9.11
C GLY A 51 -12.18 6.42 9.04
N ARG A 52 -11.70 7.44 8.33
CA ARG A 52 -12.47 8.68 8.09
C ARG A 52 -13.72 8.40 7.26
N ARG A 53 -13.62 7.62 6.20
CA ARG A 53 -14.76 7.23 5.37
C ARG A 53 -15.81 6.46 6.19
N ALA A 54 -15.37 5.53 7.05
CA ALA A 54 -16.24 4.79 7.97
C ALA A 54 -17.00 5.70 8.94
N ALA A 55 -16.32 6.73 9.48
CA ALA A 55 -16.96 7.72 10.35
C ALA A 55 -18.04 8.53 9.60
N VAL A 56 -17.73 9.05 8.41
CA VAL A 56 -18.69 9.80 7.58
C VAL A 56 -19.85 8.90 7.14
N ALA A 57 -19.58 7.65 6.74
CA ALA A 57 -20.62 6.70 6.36
C ALA A 57 -21.61 6.42 7.50
N ARG A 58 -21.14 6.25 8.75
CA ARG A 58 -22.01 6.12 9.93
C ARG A 58 -22.81 7.38 10.24
N ALA A 59 -22.21 8.56 10.06
CA ALA A 59 -22.89 9.83 10.27
C ALA A 59 -24.01 10.07 9.24
N THR A 60 -23.75 9.73 7.98
CA THR A 60 -24.73 9.88 6.88
C THR A 60 -25.82 8.81 6.95
N PHE A 61 -25.45 7.56 7.22
CA PHE A 61 -26.36 6.42 7.26
C PHE A 61 -26.10 5.56 8.51
N PRO A 62 -26.81 5.81 9.62
CA PRO A 62 -26.63 5.04 10.86
C PRO A 62 -26.84 3.53 10.69
N GLU A 63 -27.68 3.15 9.71
CA GLU A 63 -27.96 1.76 9.29
C GLU A 63 -26.70 1.00 8.81
N LEU A 64 -25.63 1.71 8.40
CA LEU A 64 -24.36 1.11 7.97
C LEU A 64 -23.43 0.70 9.12
N SER A 65 -23.79 0.99 10.36
CA SER A 65 -22.99 0.64 11.55
C SER A 65 -22.47 -0.81 11.57
N PRO A 66 -23.28 -1.86 11.27
CA PRO A 66 -22.78 -3.23 11.23
C PRO A 66 -21.77 -3.48 10.09
N ALA A 67 -21.99 -2.93 8.90
CA ALA A 67 -21.06 -3.08 7.77
C ALA A 67 -19.75 -2.33 8.02
N VAL A 68 -19.82 -1.16 8.64
CA VAL A 68 -18.63 -0.41 9.07
C VAL A 68 -17.86 -1.18 10.14
N ALA A 69 -18.54 -1.74 11.14
CA ALA A 69 -17.88 -2.56 12.17
C ALA A 69 -17.21 -3.80 11.57
N LYS A 70 -17.83 -4.45 10.57
CA LYS A 70 -17.24 -5.56 9.82
C LYS A 70 -15.98 -5.16 9.07
N ALA A 71 -15.99 -3.99 8.43
CA ALA A 71 -14.80 -3.45 7.77
C ALA A 71 -13.70 -3.15 8.79
N GLU A 72 -14.01 -2.40 9.87
CA GLU A 72 -13.08 -2.03 10.94
C GLU A 72 -12.48 -3.23 11.67
N ALA A 73 -13.19 -4.36 11.77
CA ALA A 73 -12.70 -5.59 12.38
C ALA A 73 -11.54 -6.24 11.60
N ALA A 74 -11.38 -5.94 10.31
CA ALA A 74 -10.25 -6.41 9.52
C ALA A 74 -9.11 -5.37 9.52
N PRO A 75 -7.91 -5.72 10.02
CA PRO A 75 -6.78 -4.80 10.04
C PRO A 75 -6.21 -4.58 8.64
N VAL A 76 -5.64 -3.39 8.40
CA VAL A 76 -4.86 -3.12 7.19
C VAL A 76 -3.47 -3.75 7.36
N SER A 77 -3.39 -5.06 7.17
CA SER A 77 -2.16 -5.85 7.32
C SER A 77 -1.92 -6.72 6.10
N ALA A 78 -0.66 -7.07 5.81
CA ALA A 78 -0.33 -7.87 4.62
C ALA A 78 -1.07 -9.22 4.56
N ARG A 79 -1.49 -9.79 5.69
CA ARG A 79 -2.20 -11.09 5.75
C ARG A 79 -3.71 -10.97 5.62
N GLU A 80 -4.26 -9.82 5.98
CA GLU A 80 -5.72 -9.60 6.07
C GLU A 80 -6.19 -8.52 5.11
N LEU A 81 -5.28 -8.04 4.23
CA LEU A 81 -5.53 -6.93 3.32
C LEU A 81 -6.73 -7.22 2.41
N ASN A 82 -6.80 -8.44 1.85
CA ASN A 82 -7.92 -8.87 1.00
C ASN A 82 -9.23 -8.93 1.78
N ARG A 83 -9.20 -9.46 3.02
CA ARG A 83 -10.38 -9.49 3.90
C ARG A 83 -10.88 -8.08 4.19
N ARG A 84 -9.97 -7.13 4.43
CA ARG A 84 -10.33 -5.72 4.59
C ARG A 84 -10.91 -5.14 3.30
N ALA A 85 -10.30 -5.41 2.16
CA ALA A 85 -10.78 -4.93 0.87
C ALA A 85 -12.19 -5.45 0.54
N ASP A 86 -12.47 -6.73 0.80
CA ASP A 86 -13.80 -7.33 0.61
C ASP A 86 -14.88 -6.65 1.46
N ALA A 87 -14.58 -6.39 2.73
CA ALA A 87 -15.50 -5.69 3.62
C ALA A 87 -15.71 -4.23 3.20
N GLU A 88 -14.68 -3.54 2.72
CA GLU A 88 -14.79 -2.18 2.16
C GLU A 88 -15.59 -2.16 0.85
N ASN A 89 -15.48 -3.20 0.02
CA ASN A 89 -16.28 -3.37 -1.19
C ASN A 89 -17.77 -3.57 -0.86
N GLU A 90 -18.07 -4.36 0.18
CA GLU A 90 -19.43 -4.53 0.69
C GLU A 90 -20.00 -3.21 1.21
N LEU A 91 -19.25 -2.49 2.05
CA LEU A 91 -19.63 -1.17 2.54
C LEU A 91 -19.89 -0.19 1.37
N THR A 92 -19.06 -0.23 0.32
CA THR A 92 -19.26 0.59 -0.89
C THR A 92 -20.59 0.30 -1.55
N ARG A 93 -20.95 -0.97 -1.73
CA ARG A 93 -22.23 -1.36 -2.33
C ARG A 93 -23.42 -0.91 -1.48
N GLU A 94 -23.31 -0.98 -0.15
CA GLU A 94 -24.38 -0.54 0.74
C GLU A 94 -24.55 0.98 0.75
N ILE A 95 -23.45 1.74 0.77
CA ILE A 95 -23.47 3.20 0.63
C ILE A 95 -24.20 3.61 -0.64
N VAL A 96 -23.84 3.02 -1.79
CA VAL A 96 -24.50 3.31 -3.08
C VAL A 96 -26.00 3.01 -3.00
N ARG A 97 -26.38 1.81 -2.54
CA ARG A 97 -27.79 1.40 -2.44
C ARG A 97 -28.62 2.32 -1.53
N LEU A 98 -28.07 2.73 -0.39
CA LEU A 98 -28.77 3.63 0.53
C LEU A 98 -28.87 5.05 -0.05
N SER A 99 -27.82 5.53 -0.71
CA SER A 99 -27.80 6.85 -1.33
C SER A 99 -28.83 6.96 -2.47
N GLU A 100 -29.09 5.88 -3.20
CA GLU A 100 -30.15 5.83 -4.21
C GLU A 100 -31.55 5.83 -3.60
N ARG A 101 -31.76 5.09 -2.51
CA ARG A 101 -33.06 4.99 -1.84
C ARG A 101 -33.42 6.25 -1.07
N ARG A 102 -32.41 6.86 -0.44
CA ARG A 102 -32.53 8.04 0.41
C ARG A 102 -31.31 8.92 0.14
N PRO A 103 -31.40 9.84 -0.85
CA PRO A 103 -30.32 10.77 -1.14
C PRO A 103 -29.91 11.52 0.13
N PRO A 104 -28.61 11.52 0.48
CA PRO A 104 -28.13 12.23 1.65
C PRO A 104 -28.26 13.74 1.44
N GLU A 105 -28.28 14.49 2.54
CA GLU A 105 -28.21 15.95 2.48
C GLU A 105 -26.94 16.40 1.74
N ARG A 106 -27.00 17.54 1.06
CA ARG A 106 -25.90 18.02 0.19
C ARG A 106 -24.55 18.08 0.90
N ALA A 107 -24.53 18.51 2.17
CA ALA A 107 -23.30 18.58 2.96
C ALA A 107 -22.65 17.20 3.13
N PHE A 108 -23.44 16.20 3.55
CA PHE A 108 -22.97 14.83 3.69
C PHE A 108 -22.62 14.17 2.36
N ALA A 109 -23.32 14.51 1.26
CA ALA A 109 -23.00 14.02 -0.07
C ALA A 109 -21.60 14.48 -0.52
N ILE A 110 -21.28 15.77 -0.31
CA ILE A 110 -19.97 16.36 -0.61
C ILE A 110 -18.89 15.73 0.26
N GLU A 111 -19.14 15.60 1.56
CA GLU A 111 -18.18 15.00 2.50
C GLU A 111 -17.88 13.54 2.15
N LEU A 112 -18.92 12.77 1.80
CA LEU A 112 -18.79 11.38 1.38
C LEU A 112 -17.98 11.23 0.08
N ALA A 113 -18.16 12.15 -0.86
CA ALA A 113 -17.38 12.19 -2.09
C ALA A 113 -15.90 12.55 -1.83
N ASP A 114 -15.62 13.50 -0.94
CA ASP A 114 -14.24 13.86 -0.55
C ASP A 114 -13.52 12.69 0.14
N VAL A 115 -14.15 12.05 1.13
CA VAL A 115 -13.51 10.90 1.79
C VAL A 115 -13.34 9.72 0.85
N HIS A 116 -14.24 9.51 -0.11
CA HIS A 116 -14.07 8.48 -1.14
C HIS A 116 -12.84 8.77 -2.02
N THR A 117 -12.72 10.01 -2.51
CA THR A 117 -11.57 10.44 -3.32
C THR A 117 -10.25 10.27 -2.54
N ARG A 118 -10.24 10.60 -1.24
CA ARG A 118 -9.06 10.40 -0.38
C ARG A 118 -8.68 8.93 -0.23
N VAL A 119 -9.66 8.02 -0.17
CA VAL A 119 -9.41 6.57 -0.14
C VAL A 119 -8.81 6.11 -1.47
N GLU A 120 -9.33 6.57 -2.61
CA GLU A 120 -8.76 6.22 -3.92
C GLU A 120 -7.30 6.66 -4.06
N LEU A 121 -6.98 7.89 -3.63
CA LEU A 121 -5.60 8.40 -3.63
C LEU A 121 -4.69 7.59 -2.70
N ALA A 122 -5.15 7.30 -1.48
CA ALA A 122 -4.37 6.51 -0.54
C ALA A 122 -4.11 5.08 -1.05
N ARG A 123 -5.12 4.45 -1.69
CA ARG A 123 -4.99 3.15 -2.35
C ARG A 123 -3.91 3.18 -3.44
N ARG A 124 -3.91 4.21 -4.29
CA ARG A 124 -2.90 4.37 -5.35
C ARG A 124 -1.51 4.49 -4.76
N PHE A 125 -1.29 5.37 -3.78
CA PHE A 125 0.02 5.52 -3.14
C PHE A 125 0.50 4.25 -2.43
N TYR A 126 -0.41 3.49 -1.82
CA TYR A 126 -0.10 2.19 -1.26
C TYR A 126 0.34 1.20 -2.35
N ASN A 127 -0.44 1.06 -3.42
CA ASN A 127 -0.12 0.14 -4.52
C ASN A 127 1.18 0.51 -5.27
N ASP A 128 1.50 1.81 -5.37
CA ASP A 128 2.78 2.28 -5.90
C ASP A 128 3.94 1.84 -5.01
N ALA A 129 3.80 2.01 -3.68
CA ALA A 129 4.80 1.56 -2.72
C ALA A 129 4.99 0.03 -2.72
N VAL A 130 3.90 -0.74 -2.92
CA VAL A 130 3.95 -2.19 -3.10
C VAL A 130 4.73 -2.55 -4.37
N THR A 131 4.46 -1.87 -5.48
CA THR A 131 5.16 -2.09 -6.75
C THR A 131 6.65 -1.81 -6.64
N ASP A 132 7.03 -0.68 -6.03
CA ASP A 132 8.42 -0.33 -5.75
C ASP A 132 9.12 -1.39 -4.88
N THR A 133 8.41 -1.90 -3.86
CA THR A 133 8.92 -2.94 -2.97
C THR A 133 9.12 -4.26 -3.69
N LYS A 134 8.17 -4.69 -4.55
CA LYS A 134 8.29 -5.92 -5.34
C LYS A 134 9.43 -5.82 -6.36
N ALA A 135 9.56 -4.69 -7.05
CA ALA A 135 10.65 -4.43 -7.99
C ALA A 135 12.03 -4.50 -7.32
N LEU A 136 12.16 -3.94 -6.11
CA LEU A 136 13.40 -4.03 -5.33
C LEU A 136 13.71 -5.47 -4.89
N ARG A 137 12.70 -6.22 -4.41
CA ARG A 137 12.87 -7.63 -3.98
C ARG A 137 13.22 -8.57 -5.14
N ALA A 138 12.87 -8.21 -6.37
CA ALA A 138 13.20 -8.99 -7.57
C ALA A 138 14.68 -8.90 -7.98
N LEU A 139 15.46 -7.96 -7.42
CA LEU A 139 16.87 -7.82 -7.77
C LEU A 139 17.70 -9.03 -7.31
N PRO A 140 18.59 -9.58 -8.17
CA PRO A 140 19.36 -10.78 -7.85
C PRO A 140 20.25 -10.59 -6.63
N LEU A 141 20.82 -9.40 -6.44
CA LEU A 141 21.63 -9.06 -5.28
C LEU A 141 20.83 -9.20 -3.96
N VAL A 142 19.60 -8.69 -3.92
CA VAL A 142 18.72 -8.76 -2.73
C VAL A 142 18.36 -10.22 -2.42
N ARG A 143 18.14 -11.03 -3.47
CA ARG A 143 17.81 -12.46 -3.35
C ARG A 143 19.00 -13.30 -2.90
N VAL A 144 20.18 -13.09 -3.47
CA VAL A 144 21.42 -13.81 -3.12
C VAL A 144 21.86 -13.47 -1.70
N LEU A 145 21.83 -12.18 -1.34
CA LEU A 145 22.22 -11.73 0.00
C LEU A 145 21.10 -11.87 1.05
N ARG A 146 19.91 -12.39 0.65
CA ARG A 146 18.72 -12.55 1.51
C ARG A 146 18.35 -11.29 2.31
N LEU A 147 18.60 -10.11 1.74
CA LEU A 147 18.43 -8.82 2.43
C LEU A 147 16.96 -8.51 2.75
N ALA A 148 16.00 -9.12 2.03
CA ALA A 148 14.57 -8.97 2.30
C ALA A 148 14.11 -9.67 3.60
N GLY A 149 14.92 -10.55 4.19
CA GLY A 149 14.60 -11.27 5.42
C GLY A 149 13.34 -12.14 5.31
N THR A 150 12.56 -12.20 6.40
CA THR A 150 11.29 -12.94 6.51
C THR A 150 10.06 -12.05 6.36
N ALA A 151 10.23 -10.83 5.83
CA ALA A 151 9.11 -9.90 5.69
C ALA A 151 8.07 -10.48 4.70
N PRO A 152 6.77 -10.52 5.07
CA PRO A 152 5.73 -11.05 4.18
C PRO A 152 5.72 -10.32 2.83
N GLU A 153 5.26 -11.00 1.78
CA GLU A 153 5.11 -10.37 0.48
C GLU A 153 4.02 -9.29 0.56
N PRO A 154 4.28 -8.06 0.09
CA PRO A 154 3.25 -7.04 0.06
C PRO A 154 2.19 -7.40 -1.00
N GLU A 155 0.92 -7.29 -0.62
CA GLU A 155 -0.23 -7.54 -1.49
C GLU A 155 -0.86 -6.24 -1.96
N TYR A 156 -1.50 -6.25 -3.12
CA TYR A 156 -2.19 -5.07 -3.65
C TYR A 156 -3.53 -4.87 -2.96
N PHE A 157 -3.95 -3.62 -2.74
CA PHE A 157 -5.28 -3.31 -2.21
C PHE A 157 -6.28 -3.14 -3.35
N GLU A 158 -7.16 -4.13 -3.51
CA GLU A 158 -8.18 -4.17 -4.57
C GLU A 158 -9.56 -3.75 -4.05
N MET A 159 -9.88 -2.48 -4.24
CA MET A 159 -11.20 -1.92 -3.94
C MET A 159 -11.89 -1.50 -5.23
N SER A 160 -13.18 -1.80 -5.35
CA SER A 160 -14.00 -1.53 -6.52
C SER A 160 -14.39 -0.05 -6.60
N ASP A 161 -13.99 0.66 -7.65
CA ASP A 161 -14.31 2.08 -7.89
C ASP A 161 -15.73 2.25 -8.50
N VAL A 162 -16.76 1.70 -7.83
CA VAL A 162 -18.16 1.76 -8.31
C VAL A 162 -18.70 3.21 -8.31
N LEU A 163 -18.19 4.05 -7.42
CA LEU A 163 -18.63 5.44 -7.25
C LEU A 163 -18.00 6.40 -8.29
N ALA A 164 -16.73 6.19 -8.70
CA ALA A 164 -16.08 7.00 -9.75
C ALA A 164 -16.76 6.88 -11.13
N THR A 165 -17.40 5.74 -11.41
CA THR A 165 -18.14 5.54 -12.65
C THR A 165 -19.37 6.46 -12.74
N ARG A 166 -19.98 6.83 -11.60
CA ARG A 166 -21.20 7.66 -11.57
C ARG A 166 -20.92 9.15 -11.75
N SER A 167 -19.89 9.69 -11.10
CA SER A 167 -19.50 11.10 -11.26
C SER A 167 -19.09 11.43 -12.70
N ALA A 168 -18.44 10.49 -13.40
CA ALA A 168 -18.14 10.62 -14.83
C ALA A 168 -19.40 10.60 -15.73
N THR A 169 -20.50 10.03 -15.26
CA THR A 169 -21.77 9.93 -15.99
C THR A 169 -22.65 11.16 -15.72
N GLU A 170 -22.71 11.66 -14.48
CA GLU A 170 -23.44 12.89 -14.12
C GLU A 170 -22.81 14.16 -14.69
N SER A 171 -21.48 14.22 -14.88
CA SER A 171 -20.81 15.37 -15.50
C SER A 171 -21.04 15.49 -17.02
N LYS A 172 -21.69 14.51 -17.65
CA LYS A 172 -21.97 14.49 -19.11
C LYS A 172 -23.44 14.73 -19.48
N GLY A 173 -24.32 14.93 -18.50
CA GLY A 173 -25.74 15.28 -18.71
C GLY A 173 -26.01 16.72 -18.34
#